data_AF-A0A1H0QKR8-F1
#
_entry.id   AF-A0A1H0QKR8-F1
#
_cell.length_a   1.000
_cell.length_b   1.000
_cell.length_c   1.000
_cell.angle_alpha   90.00
_cell.angle_beta   90.00
_cell.angle_gamma   90.00
#
_symmetry.space_group_name_H-M   'P 1'
#
loop_
_entity.id
_entity.type
_entity.pdbx_description
1 polymer ?
#
loop_
_entity_poly.entity_id
_entity_poly.type
_entity_poly.pdbx_seq_one_letter_code
_entity_poly.pdbx_strand_id
1 'polypeptide(L)'
;MNIELKNEIPPNLEELKKSANRTSNWRERLEAVEELGQWNDQQTINILTRMMSSDAVYPIQEAAYRKLKAFGEDVQLPPRKKGDLIKGVGKILLRIKKSLPEGHTFEEFKEKLQKMRSDVYDTYEGDKGPDFDQWLETTWASLLKK
;
A
#
# COMPACT_ATOMS: atom_id res chain seq x y z
N MET A 1 -17.81 19.39 8.60
CA MET A 1 -17.31 18.86 9.89
C MET A 1 -16.01 19.58 10.16
N ASN A 2 -15.93 20.43 11.19
CA ASN A 2 -14.66 21.06 11.57
C ASN A 2 -13.85 20.00 12.32
N ILE A 3 -12.76 19.53 11.73
CA ILE A 3 -11.82 18.64 12.42
C ILE A 3 -10.97 19.55 13.31
N GLU A 4 -11.10 19.42 14.62
CA GLU A 4 -10.16 20.04 15.55
C GLU A 4 -8.81 19.32 15.44
N LEU A 5 -7.83 20.01 14.88
CA LEU A 5 -6.45 19.53 14.79
C LEU A 5 -5.77 19.68 16.14
N LYS A 6 -5.14 18.60 16.62
CA LYS A 6 -4.34 18.62 17.84
C LYS A 6 -2.92 19.05 17.50
N ASN A 7 -2.36 20.01 18.20
CA ASN A 7 -0.99 20.49 17.97
C ASN A 7 0.04 19.83 18.92
N GLU A 8 -0.29 18.67 19.47
CA GLU A 8 0.55 17.91 20.38
C GLU A 8 1.00 16.59 19.73
N ILE A 9 2.01 15.96 20.34
CA ILE A 9 2.50 14.66 19.89
C ILE A 9 1.46 13.58 20.22
N PRO A 10 1.11 12.68 19.27
CA PRO A 10 0.23 11.56 19.57
C PRO A 10 0.78 10.69 20.72
N PRO A 11 -0.03 10.32 21.71
CA PRO A 11 0.43 9.49 22.83
C PRO A 11 0.87 8.08 22.39
N ASN A 12 0.35 7.61 21.26
CA ASN A 12 0.65 6.31 20.62
C ASN A 12 1.55 6.45 19.39
N LEU A 13 2.39 7.49 19.33
CA LEU A 13 3.20 7.78 18.14
C LEU A 13 4.10 6.60 17.72
N GLU A 14 4.65 5.85 18.67
CA GLU A 14 5.52 4.71 18.36
C GLU A 14 4.75 3.53 17.74
N GLU A 15 3.51 3.29 18.18
CA GLU A 15 2.61 2.35 17.50
C GLU A 15 2.27 2.83 16.08
N LEU A 16 1.95 4.12 15.92
CA LEU A 16 1.63 4.69 14.60
C LEU A 16 2.81 4.60 13.64
N LYS A 17 4.04 4.86 14.11
CA LYS A 17 5.28 4.65 13.34
C LYS A 17 5.42 3.19 12.89
N LYS A 18 5.13 2.22 13.75
CA LYS A 18 5.18 0.79 13.38
C LYS A 18 4.13 0.45 12.35
N SER A 19 2.88 0.89 12.54
CA SER A 19 1.78 0.66 11.61
C SER A 19 2.07 1.28 10.24
N ALA A 20 2.54 2.52 10.20
CA ALA A 20 2.97 3.21 8.98
C ALA A 20 4.11 2.50 8.21
N ASN A 21 4.86 1.62 8.85
CA ASN A 21 5.96 0.84 8.26
C ASN A 21 5.58 -0.62 7.94
N ARG A 22 4.32 -1.03 8.16
CA ARG A 22 3.89 -2.41 7.96
C ARG A 22 3.76 -2.75 6.48
N THR A 23 4.78 -3.38 5.91
CA THR A 23 4.87 -3.67 4.46
C THR A 23 3.83 -4.66 3.93
N SER A 24 3.23 -5.47 4.79
CA SER A 24 2.28 -6.53 4.41
C SER A 24 0.84 -6.26 4.88
N ASN A 25 0.53 -5.01 5.24
CA ASN A 25 -0.83 -4.61 5.60
C ASN A 25 -1.07 -3.15 5.22
N TRP A 26 -1.58 -2.91 4.01
CA TRP A 26 -1.86 -1.57 3.50
C TRP A 26 -3.03 -0.92 4.25
N ARG A 27 -3.95 -1.71 4.81
CA ARG A 27 -5.07 -1.21 5.62
C ARG A 27 -4.57 -0.61 6.93
N GLU A 28 -3.68 -1.30 7.64
CA GLU A 28 -3.01 -0.75 8.83
C GLU A 28 -2.21 0.53 8.51
N ARG A 29 -1.53 0.56 7.36
CA ARG A 29 -0.82 1.78 6.92
C ARG A 29 -1.80 2.92 6.64
N LEU A 30 -2.94 2.64 6.01
CA LEU A 30 -3.98 3.65 5.74
C LEU A 30 -4.62 4.15 7.05
N GLU A 31 -4.96 3.25 7.98
CA GLU A 31 -5.46 3.62 9.31
C GLU A 31 -4.45 4.49 10.06
N ALA A 32 -3.15 4.18 9.96
CA ALA A 32 -2.11 5.01 10.54
C ALA A 32 -2.09 6.42 9.92
N VAL A 33 -2.28 6.57 8.61
CA VAL A 33 -2.41 7.89 7.96
C VAL A 33 -3.63 8.64 8.47
N GLU A 34 -4.77 7.96 8.61
CA GLU A 34 -5.99 8.59 9.10
C GLU A 34 -5.85 9.08 10.55
N GLU A 35 -5.22 8.28 11.42
CA GLU A 35 -4.97 8.64 12.80
C GLU A 35 -3.93 9.76 12.93
N LEU A 36 -2.78 9.62 12.25
CA LEU A 36 -1.74 10.67 12.17
C LEU A 36 -2.34 12.00 11.64
N GLY A 37 -3.28 11.92 10.71
CA GLY A 37 -3.99 13.08 10.16
C GLY A 37 -4.81 13.91 11.16
N GLN A 38 -4.86 13.53 12.44
CA GLN A 38 -5.51 14.30 13.52
C GLN A 38 -4.52 15.15 14.33
N TRP A 39 -3.21 14.94 14.14
CA TRP A 39 -2.15 15.51 14.97
C TRP A 39 -1.21 16.37 14.13
N ASN A 40 -1.41 17.68 14.17
CA ASN A 40 -0.57 18.68 13.51
C ASN A 40 0.70 18.95 14.32
N ASP A 41 1.57 17.94 14.39
CA ASP A 41 2.90 18.00 15.00
C ASP A 41 3.97 17.65 13.96
N GLN A 42 5.19 18.16 14.16
CA GLN A 42 6.30 17.98 13.22
C GLN A 42 6.66 16.50 12.99
N GLN A 43 6.57 15.63 14.01
CA GLN A 43 6.86 14.21 13.83
C GLN A 43 5.81 13.55 12.94
N THR A 44 4.55 13.91 13.14
CA THR A 44 3.44 13.43 12.32
C THR A 44 3.56 13.92 10.88
N ILE A 45 3.84 15.21 10.67
CA ILE A 45 4.10 15.79 9.35
C ILE A 45 5.22 15.04 8.63
N ASN A 46 6.31 14.74 9.33
CA ASN A 46 7.44 14.00 8.74
C ASN A 46 7.05 12.58 8.31
N ILE A 47 6.25 11.87 9.11
CA ILE A 47 5.78 10.51 8.77
C ILE A 47 4.84 10.57 7.57
N LEU A 48 3.86 11.47 7.58
CA LEU A 48 2.90 11.64 6.48
C LEU A 48 3.62 12.04 5.19
N THR A 49 4.58 12.95 5.25
CA THR A 49 5.39 13.36 4.09
C THR A 49 6.12 12.17 3.49
N ARG A 50 6.74 11.33 4.33
CA ARG A 50 7.38 10.09 3.87
C ARG A 50 6.36 9.16 3.21
N MET A 51 5.21 8.90 3.84
CA MET A 51 4.18 8.00 3.28
C MET A 51 3.65 8.52 1.93
N MET A 52 3.37 9.81 1.83
CA MET A 52 3.00 10.48 0.58
C MET A 52 4.05 10.24 -0.51
N SER A 53 5.33 10.35 -0.18
CA SER A 53 6.41 10.27 -1.18
C SER A 53 6.81 8.84 -1.58
N SER A 54 6.64 7.86 -0.68
CA SER A 54 7.30 6.55 -0.82
C SER A 54 6.43 5.31 -0.64
N ASP A 55 5.16 5.42 -0.20
CA ASP A 55 4.33 4.21 -0.08
C ASP A 55 4.14 3.55 -1.45
N ALA A 56 4.12 2.22 -1.52
CA ALA A 56 3.92 1.52 -2.78
C ALA A 56 2.47 1.55 -3.27
N VAL A 57 1.53 1.85 -2.36
CA VAL A 57 0.08 1.88 -2.59
C VAL A 57 -0.36 3.32 -2.81
N TYR A 58 -0.78 3.66 -4.04
CA TYR A 58 -1.11 5.04 -4.40
C TYR A 58 -2.24 5.66 -3.55
N PRO A 59 -3.33 4.94 -3.20
CA PRO A 59 -4.34 5.48 -2.28
C PRO A 59 -3.81 5.96 -0.93
N ILE A 60 -2.74 5.35 -0.39
CA ILE A 60 -2.10 5.79 0.85
C ILE A 60 -1.35 7.11 0.61
N GLN A 61 -0.69 7.25 -0.54
CA GLN A 61 -0.03 8.50 -0.92
C GLN A 61 -1.05 9.64 -1.00
N GLU A 62 -2.20 9.40 -1.63
CA GLU A 62 -3.31 10.36 -1.73
C GLU A 62 -3.89 10.73 -0.37
N ALA A 63 -4.11 9.74 0.50
CA ALA A 63 -4.61 9.99 1.86
C ALA A 63 -3.63 10.89 2.64
N ALA A 64 -2.33 10.56 2.63
CA ALA A 64 -1.31 11.34 3.33
C ALA A 64 -1.20 12.76 2.77
N TYR A 65 -1.25 12.92 1.43
CA TYR A 65 -1.30 14.23 0.79
C TYR A 65 -2.48 15.07 1.28
N ARG A 66 -3.69 14.51 1.34
CA ARG A 66 -4.88 15.24 1.82
C ARG A 66 -4.72 15.70 3.27
N LYS A 67 -4.15 14.87 4.14
CA LYS A 67 -3.87 15.25 5.54
C LYS A 67 -2.85 16.40 5.61
N LEU A 68 -1.75 16.31 4.88
CA LEU A 68 -0.73 17.37 4.83
C LEU A 68 -1.31 18.69 4.29
N LYS A 69 -2.15 18.64 3.24
CA LYS A 69 -2.85 19.84 2.75
C LYS A 69 -3.79 20.44 3.80
N ALA A 70 -4.46 19.61 4.60
CA ALA A 70 -5.32 20.07 5.69
C ALA A 70 -4.52 20.73 6.83
N PHE A 71 -3.26 20.35 7.03
CA PHE A 71 -2.34 20.99 7.97
C PHE A 71 -1.77 22.33 7.45
N GLY A 72 -2.00 22.65 6.16
CA GLY A 72 -1.46 23.85 5.52
C GLY A 72 -0.09 23.66 4.86
N GLU A 73 0.40 22.42 4.78
CA GLU A 73 1.71 22.12 4.19
C GLU A 73 1.75 22.40 2.68
N ASP A 74 2.89 22.90 2.22
CA ASP A 74 3.18 23.09 0.80
C ASP A 74 3.82 21.83 0.20
N VAL A 75 2.97 20.83 -0.04
CA VAL A 75 3.37 19.54 -0.59
C VAL A 75 2.72 19.28 -1.95
N GLN A 76 3.39 18.47 -2.76
CA GLN A 76 2.90 17.99 -4.05
C GLN A 76 2.77 16.47 -4.03
N LEU A 77 1.61 15.97 -4.48
CA LEU A 77 1.38 14.54 -4.64
C LEU A 77 2.24 14.00 -5.80
N PRO A 78 3.06 12.96 -5.59
CA PRO A 78 3.83 12.36 -6.68
C PRO A 78 2.90 11.72 -7.74
N PRO A 79 3.36 11.63 -9.00
CA PRO A 79 2.61 10.94 -10.03
C PRO A 79 2.48 9.45 -9.69
N ARG A 80 1.32 8.86 -9.99
CA ARG A 80 1.10 7.43 -9.81
C ARG A 80 2.17 6.64 -10.58
N LYS A 81 2.84 5.73 -9.87
CA LYS A 81 3.90 4.90 -10.44
C LYS A 81 3.35 4.05 -11.59
N LYS A 82 4.03 4.09 -12.73
CA LYS A 82 3.71 3.26 -13.89
C LYS A 82 4.55 1.99 -13.89
N GLY A 83 3.98 0.88 -14.37
CA GLY A 83 4.65 -0.42 -14.43
C GLY A 83 4.68 -1.16 -13.09
N ASP A 84 5.80 -1.82 -12.80
CA ASP A 84 5.97 -2.66 -11.62
C ASP A 84 6.00 -1.83 -10.32
N LEU A 85 4.99 -1.98 -9.47
CA LEU A 85 4.99 -1.40 -8.11
C LEU A 85 6.12 -2.00 -7.28
N ILE A 86 6.27 -3.32 -7.36
CA ILE A 86 7.36 -4.10 -6.78
C ILE A 86 8.27 -4.58 -7.90
N LYS A 87 9.55 -4.20 -7.81
CA LYS A 87 10.57 -4.54 -8.81
C LYS A 87 10.62 -6.05 -9.05
N GLY A 88 10.39 -6.47 -10.30
CA GLY A 88 10.48 -7.88 -10.68
C GLY A 88 9.26 -8.71 -10.29
N VAL A 89 8.10 -8.09 -10.08
CA VAL A 89 6.85 -8.77 -9.73
C VAL A 89 6.55 -9.93 -10.68
N GLY A 90 6.75 -9.77 -11.99
CA GLY A 90 6.47 -10.83 -12.96
C GLY A 90 7.25 -12.12 -12.71
N LYS A 91 8.52 -12.02 -12.29
CA LYS A 91 9.35 -13.18 -11.92
C LYS A 91 8.86 -13.85 -10.64
N ILE A 92 8.39 -13.05 -9.68
CA ILE A 92 7.84 -13.54 -8.41
C ILE A 92 6.56 -14.35 -8.69
N LEU A 93 5.62 -13.77 -9.43
CA LEU A 93 4.36 -14.41 -9.79
C LEU A 93 4.61 -15.68 -10.62
N LEU A 94 5.53 -15.63 -11.59
CA LEU A 94 5.91 -16.81 -12.38
C LEU A 94 6.45 -17.95 -11.51
N ARG A 95 7.31 -17.65 -10.52
CA ARG A 95 7.87 -18.65 -9.62
C ARG A 95 6.77 -19.31 -8.76
N ILE A 96 5.82 -18.53 -8.26
CA ILE A 96 4.69 -19.05 -7.48
C ILE A 96 3.83 -19.95 -8.37
N LYS A 97 3.50 -19.52 -9.59
CA LYS A 97 2.75 -20.32 -10.56
C LYS A 97 3.42 -21.66 -10.87
N LYS A 98 4.73 -21.65 -11.12
CA LYS A 98 5.53 -22.87 -11.39
C LYS A 98 5.70 -23.78 -10.18
N SER A 99 5.42 -23.30 -8.97
CA SER A 99 5.51 -24.10 -7.74
C SER A 99 4.21 -24.84 -7.39
N LEU A 100 3.18 -24.71 -8.22
CA LEU A 100 1.91 -25.40 -8.09
C LEU A 100 1.85 -26.60 -9.04
N PRO A 101 1.06 -27.64 -8.73
CA PRO A 101 0.81 -28.75 -9.64
C PRO A 101 0.32 -28.28 -11.02
N GLU A 102 0.52 -29.11 -12.03
CA GLU A 102 -0.09 -28.91 -13.33
C GLU A 102 -1.62 -28.95 -13.20
N GLY A 103 -2.31 -28.07 -13.93
CA GLY A 103 -3.77 -27.95 -13.86
C GLY A 103 -4.32 -27.15 -12.67
N HIS A 104 -3.46 -26.51 -11.85
CA HIS A 104 -3.92 -25.65 -10.76
C HIS A 104 -4.87 -24.54 -11.23
N THR A 105 -5.80 -24.20 -10.36
CA THR A 105 -6.78 -23.13 -10.53
C THR A 105 -6.18 -21.75 -10.22
N PHE A 106 -6.89 -20.70 -10.66
CA PHE A 106 -6.56 -19.32 -10.27
C PHE A 106 -6.60 -19.13 -8.74
N GLU A 107 -7.59 -19.71 -8.06
CA GLU A 107 -7.75 -19.57 -6.62
C GLU A 107 -6.59 -20.19 -5.83
N GLU A 108 -6.12 -21.38 -6.21
CA GLU A 108 -4.93 -22.01 -5.60
C GLU A 108 -3.68 -21.15 -5.80
N PHE A 109 -3.57 -20.48 -6.94
CA PHE A 109 -2.50 -19.51 -7.19
C PHE A 109 -2.62 -18.27 -6.31
N LYS A 110 -3.82 -17.68 -6.22
CA LYS A 110 -4.11 -16.49 -5.41
C LYS A 110 -3.84 -16.76 -3.92
N GLU A 111 -4.32 -17.89 -3.42
CA GLU A 111 -4.09 -18.33 -2.03
C GLU A 111 -2.58 -18.52 -1.75
N LYS A 112 -1.87 -19.20 -2.65
CA LYS A 112 -0.42 -19.39 -2.49
C LYS A 112 0.35 -18.09 -2.57
N LEU A 113 -0.05 -17.15 -3.43
CA LEU A 113 0.52 -15.81 -3.51
C LEU A 113 0.35 -15.08 -2.18
N GLN A 114 -0.86 -15.06 -1.63
CA GLN A 114 -1.15 -14.41 -0.36
C GLN A 114 -0.30 -14.98 0.79
N LYS A 115 -0.13 -16.31 0.84
CA LYS A 115 0.67 -16.99 1.88
C LYS A 115 2.18 -16.76 1.73
N MET A 116 2.69 -16.86 0.51
CA MET A 116 4.13 -16.87 0.25
C MET A 116 4.73 -15.48 0.07
N ARG A 117 3.94 -14.53 -0.43
CA ARG A 117 4.35 -13.16 -0.77
C ARG A 117 3.22 -12.18 -0.46
N SER A 118 2.84 -12.16 0.81
CA SER A 118 1.83 -11.23 1.33
C SER A 118 2.17 -9.77 1.04
N ASP A 119 3.47 -9.40 1.01
CA ASP A 119 3.94 -8.08 0.59
C ASP A 119 3.50 -7.71 -0.84
N VAL A 120 3.57 -8.67 -1.78
CA VAL A 120 3.12 -8.48 -3.16
C VAL A 120 1.61 -8.45 -3.23
N TYR A 121 0.95 -9.42 -2.58
CA TYR A 121 -0.50 -9.48 -2.56
C TYR A 121 -1.09 -8.17 -2.02
N ASP A 122 -0.66 -7.75 -0.83
CA ASP A 122 -1.11 -6.55 -0.13
C ASP A 122 -0.89 -5.27 -0.96
N THR A 123 0.31 -5.10 -1.53
CA THR A 123 0.62 -3.90 -2.32
C THR A 123 -0.29 -3.77 -3.54
N TYR A 124 -0.52 -4.86 -4.27
CA TYR A 124 -1.35 -4.81 -5.46
C TYR A 124 -2.84 -4.78 -5.12
N GLU A 125 -3.27 -5.45 -4.05
CA GLU A 125 -4.65 -5.34 -3.56
C GLU A 125 -4.98 -3.89 -3.19
N GLY A 126 -4.12 -3.23 -2.42
CA GLY A 126 -4.30 -1.83 -2.05
C GLY A 126 -4.26 -0.89 -3.26
N ASP A 127 -3.35 -1.09 -4.21
CA ASP A 127 -3.23 -0.20 -5.37
C ASP A 127 -4.36 -0.40 -6.40
N LYS A 128 -4.77 -1.65 -6.65
CA LYS A 128 -5.81 -1.96 -7.64
C LYS A 128 -7.23 -1.86 -7.07
N GLY A 129 -7.39 -2.02 -5.76
CA GLY A 129 -8.69 -1.94 -5.11
C GLY A 129 -9.68 -2.91 -5.75
N PRO A 130 -10.86 -2.42 -6.23
CA PRO A 130 -11.87 -3.28 -6.87
C PRO A 130 -11.37 -4.09 -8.07
N ASP A 131 -10.37 -3.59 -8.79
CA ASP A 131 -9.84 -4.24 -10.00
C ASP A 131 -8.77 -5.31 -9.69
N PHE A 132 -8.46 -5.55 -8.42
CA PHE A 132 -7.36 -6.44 -8.01
C PHE A 132 -7.51 -7.85 -8.57
N ASP A 133 -8.68 -8.46 -8.41
CA ASP A 133 -8.91 -9.85 -8.82
C ASP A 133 -8.82 -10.01 -10.33
N GLN A 134 -9.45 -9.11 -11.08
CA GLN A 134 -9.38 -9.09 -12.54
C GLN A 134 -7.94 -8.90 -13.04
N TRP A 135 -7.20 -7.97 -12.43
CA TRP A 135 -5.79 -7.74 -12.77
C TRP A 135 -4.93 -8.98 -12.47
N LEU A 136 -5.12 -9.60 -11.32
CA LEU A 136 -4.33 -10.75 -10.89
C LEU A 136 -4.61 -11.97 -11.77
N GLU A 137 -5.87 -12.23 -12.11
CA GLU A 137 -6.28 -13.32 -12.99
C GLU A 137 -5.71 -13.14 -14.41
N THR A 138 -5.85 -11.93 -14.97
CA THR A 138 -5.28 -11.58 -16.28
C THR A 138 -3.77 -11.76 -16.29
N THR A 139 -3.10 -11.31 -15.23
CA THR A 139 -1.65 -11.47 -15.06
C THR A 139 -1.31 -12.96 -15.01
N TRP A 140 -1.95 -13.74 -14.15
CA TRP A 140 -1.75 -15.19 -14.01
C TRP A 140 -1.90 -15.93 -15.34
N ALA A 141 -2.95 -15.64 -16.12
CA ALA A 141 -3.20 -16.23 -17.42
C ALA A 141 -2.10 -15.92 -18.46
N SER A 142 -1.41 -14.79 -18.31
CA SER A 142 -0.35 -14.34 -19.22
C SER A 142 1.07 -14.87 -18.88
N LEU A 143 1.31 -15.37 -17.66
CA LEU A 143 2.65 -15.68 -17.14
C LEU A 143 3.43 -16.75 -17.94
N LEU A 144 2.76 -17.62 -18.67
CA LEU A 144 3.39 -18.69 -19.46
C LEU A 144 3.47 -18.38 -20.96
N LYS A 145 2.98 -17.21 -21.39
CA LYS A 145 2.93 -16.79 -22.80
C LYS A 145 4.17 -15.98 -23.22
N LYS A 146 5.25 -16.01 -22.44
CA LYS A 146 6.51 -15.28 -22.69
C LYS A 146 7.72 -16.20 -22.61
#